data_AF-A0A7J7IEA4-F1
#
_entry.id   AF-A0A7J7IEA4-F1
#
_cell.length_a   1.000
_cell.length_b   1.000
_cell.length_c   1.000
_cell.angle_alpha   90.00
_cell.angle_beta   90.00
_cell.angle_gamma   90.00
#
_symmetry.space_group_name_H-M   'P 1'
#
loop_
_entity.id
_entity.type
_entity.pdbx_description
1 polymer ?
#
loop_
_entity_poly.entity_id
_entity_poly.type
_entity_poly.pdbx_seq_one_letter_code
_entity_poly.pdbx_strand_id
1 'polypeptide(L)'
;MSSSSTFYIMTCPDRAPQACDTSAQLLESYLRLCAAGMLRGSGSSPSPTRKRLILVVVRDFEVEEVSKDDVSAAFQEDFGALWARMTKPSRYATSRYSELFHLEYAFMPSALLRKVDFMRRVGELQRRFLDPTADGYLFQRETSGTDGSIRYACPVPIADLELHAQNVFKALRQLVKDRSIDQHDSELGSDGSAELEAAVQMRRNQ
;
A
#
# COMPACT_ATOMS: atom_id res chain seq x y z
N MET A 1 -15.58 -13.90 14.42
CA MET A 1 -14.22 -13.38 14.63
C MET A 1 -13.74 -12.87 13.28
N SER A 2 -13.77 -11.56 13.04
CA SER A 2 -13.43 -10.97 11.75
C SER A 2 -12.26 -10.01 11.97
N SER A 3 -11.05 -10.46 11.70
CA SER A 3 -9.87 -9.60 11.63
C SER A 3 -9.85 -8.96 10.25
N SER A 4 -9.91 -7.62 10.20
CA SER A 4 -9.71 -6.87 8.94
C SER A 4 -8.26 -7.00 8.50
N SER A 5 -7.97 -8.05 7.73
CA SER A 5 -6.79 -8.12 6.88
C SER A 5 -7.08 -7.32 5.61
N THR A 6 -6.33 -6.25 5.38
CA THR A 6 -6.39 -5.53 4.10
C THR A 6 -5.64 -6.37 3.06
N PHE A 7 -6.37 -6.91 2.10
CA PHE A 7 -5.84 -7.71 0.99
C PHE A 7 -5.46 -6.79 -0.17
N TYR A 8 -4.21 -6.87 -0.64
CA TYR A 8 -3.81 -6.28 -1.92
C TYR A 8 -3.86 -7.37 -2.98
N ILE A 9 -4.78 -7.20 -3.94
CA ILE A 9 -4.90 -8.07 -5.12
C ILE A 9 -4.12 -7.37 -6.22
N MET A 10 -2.95 -7.90 -6.60
CA MET A 10 -2.36 -7.58 -7.89
C MET A 10 -2.92 -8.58 -8.88
N THR A 11 -3.89 -8.13 -9.67
CA THR A 11 -4.24 -8.80 -10.91
C THR A 11 -3.13 -8.51 -11.91
N CYS A 12 -2.41 -9.52 -12.37
CA CYS A 12 -1.68 -9.41 -13.65
C CYS A 12 -2.74 -9.32 -14.75
N PRO A 13 -2.82 -8.22 -15.52
CA PRO A 13 -3.65 -8.20 -16.69
C PRO A 13 -2.73 -8.37 -17.90
N ASP A 14 -2.68 -9.57 -18.45
CA ASP A 14 -2.62 -9.61 -19.91
C ASP A 14 -3.94 -8.96 -20.39
N ARG A 15 -3.82 -7.86 -21.15
CA ARG A 15 -4.83 -6.81 -21.46
C ARG A 15 -5.17 -5.79 -20.37
N ALA A 16 -4.36 -4.72 -20.31
CA ALA A 16 -4.77 -3.32 -20.53
C ALA A 16 -3.83 -2.36 -19.76
N PRO A 17 -3.25 -1.32 -20.40
CA PRO A 17 -2.28 -0.43 -19.75
C PRO A 17 -2.85 0.45 -18.62
N GLN A 18 -4.16 0.46 -18.39
CA GLN A 18 -4.80 1.32 -17.37
C GLN A 18 -4.93 0.67 -15.98
N ALA A 19 -4.88 -0.66 -15.85
CA ALA A 19 -5.12 -1.35 -14.57
C ALA A 19 -3.88 -1.40 -13.65
N CYS A 20 -2.68 -1.37 -14.23
CA CYS A 20 -1.43 -1.41 -13.48
C CYS A 20 -1.23 -0.14 -12.64
N ASP A 21 -1.53 1.02 -13.21
CA ASP A 21 -1.39 2.33 -12.56
C ASP A 21 -2.27 2.46 -11.31
N THR A 22 -3.48 1.89 -11.31
CA THR A 22 -4.40 1.99 -10.18
C THR A 22 -3.88 1.22 -8.96
N SER A 23 -3.28 0.05 -9.17
CA SER A 23 -2.75 -0.78 -8.08
C SER A 23 -1.53 -0.14 -7.39
N ALA A 24 -0.64 0.45 -8.18
CA ALA A 24 0.52 1.19 -7.68
C ALA A 24 0.10 2.47 -6.94
N GLN A 25 -0.86 3.23 -7.47
CA GLN A 25 -1.41 4.42 -6.82
C GLN A 25 -2.13 4.09 -5.50
N LEU A 26 -2.87 2.98 -5.44
CA LEU A 26 -3.52 2.51 -4.21
C LEU A 26 -2.50 2.06 -3.16
N LEU A 27 -1.45 1.36 -3.58
CA LEU A 27 -0.37 0.96 -2.71
C LEU A 27 0.40 2.17 -2.19
N GLU A 28 0.76 3.12 -3.05
CA GLU A 28 1.38 4.38 -2.65
C GLU A 28 0.50 5.16 -1.68
N SER A 29 -0.80 5.25 -1.99
CA SER A 29 -1.79 5.88 -1.10
C SER A 29 -1.81 5.18 0.24
N TYR A 30 -1.86 3.84 0.29
CA TYR A 30 -1.83 3.08 1.53
C TYR A 30 -0.54 3.25 2.33
N LEU A 31 0.62 3.25 1.68
CA LEU A 31 1.89 3.43 2.36
C LEU A 31 2.00 4.85 2.94
N ARG A 32 1.52 5.86 2.21
CA ARG A 32 1.39 7.23 2.70
C ARG A 32 0.40 7.33 3.84
N LEU A 33 -0.74 6.64 3.77
CA LEU A 33 -1.74 6.53 4.84
C LEU A 33 -1.13 5.88 6.08
N CYS A 34 -0.33 4.82 5.91
CA CYS A 34 0.39 4.17 6.99
C CYS A 34 1.41 5.10 7.63
N ALA A 35 2.21 5.80 6.81
CA ALA A 35 3.18 6.80 7.26
C ALA A 35 2.49 7.95 8.02
N ALA A 36 1.36 8.43 7.52
CA ALA A 36 0.53 9.46 8.12
C ALA A 36 -0.15 9.04 9.43
N GLY A 37 -0.71 7.84 9.49
CA GLY A 37 -1.27 7.27 10.72
C GLY A 37 -0.20 7.11 11.79
N MET A 38 1.04 6.80 11.39
CA MET A 38 2.18 6.83 12.31
C MET A 38 2.52 8.25 12.78
N LEU A 39 2.21 9.32 12.03
CA LEU A 39 2.58 10.71 12.36
C LEU A 39 1.79 11.32 13.54
N ARG A 40 0.56 10.86 13.83
CA ARG A 40 -0.32 11.49 14.83
C ARG A 40 -0.52 10.71 16.14
N GLY A 41 0.18 9.60 16.33
CA GLY A 41 0.22 8.90 17.62
C GLY A 41 1.04 9.68 18.64
N SER A 42 0.38 10.44 19.51
CA SER A 42 0.98 11.17 20.65
C SER A 42 1.31 10.25 21.86
N GLY A 43 1.63 8.98 21.65
CA GLY A 43 1.86 8.03 22.74
C GLY A 43 2.92 7.01 22.39
N SER A 44 4.13 7.21 22.93
CA SER A 44 5.37 6.43 22.74
C SER A 44 5.80 6.29 21.27
N SER A 45 7.08 6.51 21.00
CA SER A 45 7.67 6.22 19.69
C SER A 45 7.17 4.86 19.20
N PRO A 46 6.75 4.68 17.94
CA PRO A 46 6.65 3.34 17.38
C PRO A 46 8.05 2.76 17.48
N SER A 47 8.26 1.91 18.48
CA SER A 47 9.47 1.13 18.54
C SER A 47 9.55 0.39 17.20
N PRO A 48 10.74 0.30 16.58
CA PRO A 48 10.96 -0.45 15.33
C PRO A 48 10.66 -1.95 15.46
N THR A 49 9.89 -2.38 16.47
CA THR A 49 9.65 -3.76 16.87
C THR A 49 8.39 -4.37 16.28
N ARG A 50 7.46 -3.59 15.70
CA ARG A 50 6.22 -4.18 15.12
C ARG A 50 6.09 -3.86 13.64
N LYS A 51 6.59 -4.79 12.81
CA LYS A 51 6.38 -4.78 11.36
C LYS A 51 4.90 -5.01 11.03
N ARG A 52 4.44 -4.49 9.90
CA ARG A 52 3.11 -4.75 9.32
C ARG A 52 3.20 -5.76 8.19
N LEU A 53 2.23 -6.65 8.08
CA LEU A 53 2.16 -7.59 6.96
C LEU A 53 1.55 -6.90 5.73
N ILE A 54 2.20 -7.05 4.59
CA ILE A 54 1.62 -6.81 3.27
C ILE A 54 1.58 -8.17 2.57
N LEU A 55 0.39 -8.74 2.44
CA LEU A 55 0.15 -9.96 1.69
C LEU A 55 -0.19 -9.59 0.24
N VAL A 56 0.71 -9.96 -0.67
CA VAL A 56 0.55 -9.78 -2.11
C VAL A 56 -0.06 -11.03 -2.69
N VAL A 57 -1.30 -10.92 -3.19
CA VAL A 57 -1.98 -12.01 -3.89
C VAL A 57 -1.85 -11.80 -5.38
N VAL A 58 -1.07 -12.64 -6.04
CA VAL A 58 -0.89 -12.65 -7.50
C VAL A 58 -1.96 -13.57 -8.09
N ARG A 59 -2.83 -13.01 -8.93
CA ARG A 59 -3.95 -13.73 -9.57
C ARG A 59 -3.55 -14.21 -10.96
N ASP A 60 -4.25 -15.26 -11.40
CA ASP A 60 -4.11 -15.87 -12.73
C ASP A 60 -2.64 -16.24 -13.04
N PHE A 61 -1.93 -16.72 -12.02
CA PHE A 61 -0.52 -17.08 -12.12
C PHE A 61 -0.32 -18.45 -12.78
N GLU A 62 0.53 -18.47 -13.82
CA GLU A 62 0.96 -19.67 -14.53
C GLU A 62 2.45 -19.93 -14.25
N VAL A 63 2.76 -21.10 -13.68
CA VAL A 63 4.13 -21.42 -13.23
C VAL A 63 5.04 -21.76 -14.40
N GLU A 64 4.44 -22.10 -15.54
CA GLU A 64 5.09 -22.45 -16.79
C GLU A 64 5.66 -21.21 -17.51
N GLU A 65 5.10 -20.02 -17.25
CA GLU A 65 5.50 -18.78 -17.91
C GLU A 65 6.57 -18.01 -17.13
N VAL A 66 6.42 -17.92 -15.80
CA VAL A 66 7.30 -17.12 -14.95
C VAL A 66 7.48 -17.78 -13.58
N SER A 67 8.69 -17.71 -13.03
CA SER A 67 8.94 -18.25 -11.70
C SER A 67 8.36 -17.34 -10.60
N LYS A 68 7.98 -17.95 -9.48
CA LYS A 68 7.48 -17.20 -8.31
C LYS A 68 8.53 -16.26 -7.73
N ASP A 69 9.80 -16.68 -7.80
CA ASP A 69 10.91 -15.93 -7.25
C ASP A 69 11.17 -14.67 -8.07
N ASP A 70 11.07 -14.76 -9.40
CA ASP A 70 11.22 -13.60 -10.29
C ASP A 70 10.11 -12.57 -10.05
N VAL A 71 8.84 -13.01 -9.95
CA VAL A 71 7.72 -12.10 -9.67
C VAL A 71 7.87 -11.46 -8.29
N SER A 72 8.30 -12.22 -7.29
CA SER A 72 8.51 -11.71 -5.94
C SER A 72 9.65 -10.69 -5.90
N ALA A 73 10.76 -10.97 -6.58
CA ALA A 73 11.93 -10.10 -6.66
C ALA A 73 11.59 -8.78 -7.37
N ALA A 74 10.91 -8.85 -8.52
CA ALA A 74 10.46 -7.66 -9.25
C ALA A 74 9.56 -6.78 -8.38
N PHE A 75 8.59 -7.37 -7.66
CA PHE A 75 7.75 -6.61 -6.75
C PHE A 75 8.55 -5.96 -5.61
N GLN A 76 9.54 -6.65 -5.05
CA GLN A 76 10.38 -6.09 -3.97
C GLN A 76 11.23 -4.92 -4.43
N GLU A 77 11.73 -4.97 -5.67
CA GLU A 77 12.47 -3.89 -6.30
C GLU A 77 11.56 -2.67 -6.51
N ASP A 78 10.40 -2.87 -7.14
CA ASP A 78 9.42 -1.81 -7.38
C ASP A 78 8.94 -1.17 -6.08
N PHE A 79 8.64 -1.99 -5.07
CA PHE A 79 8.23 -1.53 -3.75
C PHE A 79 9.35 -0.75 -3.05
N GLY A 80 10.60 -1.18 -3.20
CA GLY A 80 11.77 -0.47 -2.73
C GLY A 80 11.93 0.90 -3.38
N ALA A 81 11.79 0.98 -4.70
CA ALA A 81 11.85 2.23 -5.46
C ALA A 81 10.72 3.19 -5.08
N LEU A 82 9.49 2.67 -4.93
CA LEU A 82 8.34 3.44 -4.46
C LEU A 82 8.60 4.01 -3.06
N TRP A 83 9.09 3.17 -2.14
CA TRP A 83 9.44 3.59 -0.79
C TRP A 83 10.53 4.67 -0.76
N ALA A 84 11.50 4.60 -1.66
CA ALA A 84 12.55 5.61 -1.77
C ALA A 84 12.01 6.97 -2.22
N ARG A 85 11.07 6.99 -3.19
CA ARG A 85 10.47 8.21 -3.76
C ARG A 85 9.44 8.90 -2.86
N MET A 86 8.86 8.20 -1.89
CA MET A 86 7.87 8.80 -1.01
C MET A 86 8.48 9.81 -0.04
N THR A 87 7.83 10.97 0.12
CA THR A 87 8.16 11.94 1.17
C THR A 87 7.90 11.32 2.53
N LYS A 88 8.97 11.00 3.26
CA LYS A 88 8.94 10.37 4.57
C LYS A 88 9.16 11.41 5.67
N PRO A 89 8.52 11.25 6.85
CA PRO A 89 8.86 12.04 8.03
C PRO A 89 10.35 11.91 8.37
N SER A 90 10.94 12.94 8.99
CA SER A 90 12.38 12.97 9.33
C SER A 90 12.87 11.70 10.04
N ARG A 91 12.07 11.14 10.95
CA ARG A 91 12.37 9.89 11.67
C ARG A 91 12.45 8.62 10.81
N TYR A 92 11.93 8.65 9.58
CA TYR A 92 11.93 7.54 8.64
C TYR A 92 12.68 7.86 7.34
N ALA A 93 13.34 9.02 7.25
CA ALA A 93 14.01 9.47 6.03
C ALA A 93 15.00 8.43 5.49
N THR A 94 15.75 7.78 6.37
CA THR A 94 16.75 6.75 6.05
C THR A 94 16.25 5.31 6.21
N SER A 95 14.98 5.10 6.58
CA SER A 95 14.44 3.76 6.83
C SER A 95 14.23 2.96 5.54
N ARG A 96 14.52 1.66 5.59
CA ARG A 96 14.12 0.71 4.54
C ARG A 96 12.69 0.24 4.79
N TYR A 97 11.97 -0.09 3.71
CA TYR A 97 10.60 -0.62 3.87
C TYR A 97 10.58 -1.91 4.71
N SER A 98 11.63 -2.73 4.61
CA SER A 98 11.76 -4.03 5.29
C SER A 98 11.90 -3.92 6.81
N GLU A 99 12.17 -2.71 7.33
CA GLU A 99 12.17 -2.41 8.76
C GLU A 99 10.73 -2.23 9.28
N LEU A 100 9.81 -1.81 8.42
CA LEU A 100 8.44 -1.45 8.79
C LEU A 100 7.40 -2.46 8.29
N PHE A 101 7.70 -3.15 7.19
CA PHE A 101 6.81 -4.07 6.50
C PHE A 101 7.45 -5.43 6.31
N HIS A 102 6.64 -6.46 6.45
CA HIS A 102 6.93 -7.84 6.06
C HIS A 102 6.10 -8.16 4.82
N LEU A 103 6.75 -8.68 3.78
CA LEU A 103 6.09 -9.04 2.53
C LEU A 103 5.87 -10.55 2.49
N GLU A 104 4.64 -10.95 2.19
CA GLU A 104 4.27 -12.35 1.93
C GLU A 104 3.56 -12.45 0.60
N TYR A 105 3.73 -13.58 -0.08
CA TYR A 105 3.17 -13.80 -1.40
C TYR A 105 2.23 -15.00 -1.41
N ALA A 106 1.15 -14.88 -2.17
CA ALA A 106 0.24 -15.97 -2.48
C ALA A 106 -0.05 -15.97 -3.98
N PHE A 107 0.39 -17.02 -4.66
CA PHE A 107 0.21 -17.20 -6.10
C PHE A 107 -1.01 -18.06 -6.36
N MET A 108 -2.01 -17.47 -7.00
CA MET A 108 -3.31 -18.07 -7.24
C MET A 108 -3.48 -18.34 -8.74
N PRO A 109 -3.77 -19.58 -9.15
CA PRO A 109 -4.02 -19.91 -10.55
C PRO A 109 -5.36 -19.32 -11.02
N SER A 110 -5.65 -19.43 -12.32
CA SER A 110 -6.91 -18.93 -12.86
C SER A 110 -8.13 -19.54 -12.19
N ALA A 111 -8.98 -18.69 -11.62
CA ALA A 111 -10.21 -19.12 -10.96
C ALA A 111 -11.24 -19.69 -11.96
N LEU A 112 -11.17 -19.25 -13.21
CA LEU A 112 -12.07 -19.67 -14.29
C LEU A 112 -11.57 -20.97 -14.94
N LEU A 113 -10.30 -21.01 -15.35
CA LEU A 113 -9.75 -22.14 -16.11
C LEU A 113 -9.31 -23.30 -15.21
N ARG A 114 -8.83 -23.01 -14.00
CA ARG A 114 -8.24 -23.98 -13.07
C ARG A 114 -8.92 -23.95 -11.70
N LYS A 115 -10.25 -24.01 -11.70
CA LYS A 115 -11.07 -23.88 -10.48
C LYS A 115 -10.66 -24.82 -9.34
N VAL A 116 -10.33 -26.08 -9.64
CA VAL A 116 -9.91 -27.06 -8.63
C VAL A 116 -8.60 -26.65 -7.96
N ASP A 117 -7.58 -26.29 -8.75
CA ASP A 117 -6.30 -25.81 -8.22
C ASP A 117 -6.46 -24.49 -7.47
N PHE A 118 -7.28 -23.58 -7.98
CA PHE A 118 -7.59 -22.32 -7.32
C PHE A 118 -8.18 -22.56 -5.93
N MET A 119 -9.22 -23.39 -5.82
CA MET A 119 -9.84 -23.70 -4.53
C MET A 119 -8.87 -24.40 -3.57
N ARG A 120 -7.99 -25.26 -4.08
CA ARG A 120 -6.92 -25.87 -3.28
C ARG A 120 -5.97 -24.80 -2.72
N ARG A 121 -5.52 -23.84 -3.55
CA ARG A 121 -4.68 -22.72 -3.10
C ARG A 121 -5.41 -21.80 -2.12
N VAL A 122 -6.71 -21.58 -2.29
CA VAL A 122 -7.53 -20.85 -1.32
C VAL A 122 -7.51 -21.57 0.04
N GLY A 123 -7.69 -22.90 0.05
CA GLY A 123 -7.63 -23.69 1.28
C GLY A 123 -6.25 -23.68 1.94
N GLU A 124 -5.17 -23.73 1.17
CA GLU A 124 -3.80 -23.54 1.67
C GLU A 124 -3.61 -22.16 2.30
N LEU A 125 -4.05 -21.10 1.62
CA LEU A 125 -3.96 -19.74 2.14
C LEU A 125 -4.79 -19.59 3.41
N GLN A 126 -6.03 -20.09 3.43
CA GLN A 126 -6.90 -20.05 4.59
C GLN A 126 -6.27 -20.74 5.81
N ARG A 127 -5.60 -21.88 5.62
CA ARG A 127 -4.86 -22.56 6.70
C ARG A 127 -3.77 -21.68 7.30
N ARG A 128 -3.04 -20.91 6.48
CA ARG A 128 -2.01 -19.96 6.97
C ARG A 128 -2.60 -18.85 7.88
N PHE A 129 -3.89 -18.55 7.78
CA PHE A 129 -4.56 -17.57 8.66
C PHE A 129 -5.18 -18.21 9.91
N LEU A 130 -5.69 -19.44 9.81
CA LEU A 130 -6.55 -20.03 10.83
C LEU A 130 -5.86 -21.08 11.69
N ASP A 131 -4.87 -21.79 11.15
CA ASP A 131 -4.26 -22.95 11.79
C ASP A 131 -2.86 -22.59 12.32
N PRO A 132 -2.66 -22.49 13.65
CA PRO A 132 -1.37 -22.20 14.25
C PRO A 132 -0.30 -23.26 13.99
N THR A 133 -0.69 -24.46 13.60
CA THR A 133 0.20 -25.58 13.29
C THR A 133 0.56 -25.67 11.82
N ALA A 134 -0.14 -24.91 10.96
CA ALA A 134 0.15 -24.90 9.54
C ALA A 134 1.52 -24.26 9.26
N ASP A 135 2.23 -24.85 8.30
CA ASP A 135 3.46 -24.25 7.79
C ASP A 135 3.15 -22.89 7.16
N GLY A 136 3.95 -21.88 7.51
CA GLY A 136 3.72 -20.49 7.11
C GLY A 136 2.51 -19.81 7.78
N TYR A 137 2.10 -20.23 9.00
CA TYR A 137 1.13 -19.50 9.81
C TYR A 137 1.54 -18.03 10.02
N LEU A 138 0.65 -17.10 9.71
CA LEU A 138 0.99 -15.67 9.64
C LEU A 138 1.07 -15.00 11.02
N PHE A 139 0.27 -15.45 11.99
CA PHE A 139 0.14 -14.80 13.29
C PHE A 139 0.96 -15.50 14.38
N GLN A 140 2.16 -15.97 14.02
CA GLN A 140 3.09 -16.56 14.96
C GLN A 140 3.42 -15.59 16.10
N ARG A 141 3.71 -16.15 17.27
CA ARG A 141 4.18 -15.38 18.42
C ARG A 141 5.67 -15.10 18.24
N GLU A 142 6.09 -13.84 18.34
CA GLU A 142 7.51 -13.51 18.32
C GLU A 142 8.17 -14.00 19.61
N THR A 143 9.15 -14.89 19.47
CA THR A 143 9.93 -15.44 20.58
C THR A 143 11.13 -14.56 20.94
N SER A 144 11.44 -13.56 20.11
CA SER A 144 12.63 -12.70 20.22
C SER A 144 12.44 -11.47 21.12
N GLY A 145 11.24 -11.22 21.65
CA GLY A 145 10.95 -10.10 22.54
C GLY A 145 10.60 -10.55 23.95
N THR A 146 10.96 -9.74 24.96
CA THR A 146 10.65 -9.95 26.39
C THR A 146 9.14 -10.03 26.68
N ASP A 147 8.33 -9.57 25.74
CA ASP A 147 6.87 -9.60 25.77
C ASP A 147 6.43 -10.40 24.55
N GLY A 148 5.98 -11.65 24.75
CA GLY A 148 5.61 -12.57 23.69
C GLY A 148 4.40 -12.06 22.90
N SER A 149 4.59 -11.06 22.04
CA SER A 149 3.54 -10.46 21.25
C SER A 149 3.25 -11.30 20.01
N ILE A 150 1.98 -11.35 19.63
CA ILE A 150 1.55 -11.95 18.36
C ILE A 150 2.02 -11.03 17.21
N ARG A 151 2.58 -11.62 16.15
CA ARG A 151 2.97 -10.87 14.94
C ARG A 151 1.76 -10.12 14.37
N TYR A 152 2.00 -8.89 13.93
CA TYR A 152 0.99 -8.02 13.31
C TYR A 152 -0.21 -7.65 14.20
N ALA A 153 -0.15 -7.92 15.51
CA ALA A 153 -1.24 -7.59 16.42
C ALA A 153 -1.45 -6.07 16.52
N CYS A 154 -2.72 -5.66 16.42
CA CYS A 154 -3.11 -4.30 16.71
C CYS A 154 -2.87 -4.02 18.20
N PRO A 155 -2.13 -2.96 18.57
CA PRO A 155 -1.90 -2.62 19.98
C PRO A 155 -3.16 -2.03 20.65
N VAL A 156 -4.18 -1.69 19.87
CA VAL A 156 -5.42 -1.10 20.36
C VAL A 156 -6.37 -2.21 20.82
N PRO A 157 -6.86 -2.17 22.08
CA PRO A 157 -7.90 -3.08 22.55
C PRO A 157 -9.15 -3.02 21.68
N ILE A 158 -9.87 -4.14 21.56
CA ILE A 158 -11.07 -4.21 20.70
C ILE A 158 -12.15 -3.19 21.09
N ALA A 159 -12.26 -2.86 22.38
CA ALA A 159 -13.21 -1.87 22.89
C ALA A 159 -12.96 -0.45 22.33
N ASP A 160 -11.69 -0.12 22.07
CA ASP A 160 -11.28 1.20 21.58
C ASP A 160 -11.05 1.23 20.07
N LEU A 161 -11.18 0.08 19.39
CA LEU A 161 -10.84 -0.08 17.98
C LEU A 161 -11.69 0.84 17.09
N GLU A 162 -12.98 0.98 17.40
CA GLU A 162 -13.89 1.83 16.64
C GLU A 162 -13.48 3.31 16.74
N LEU A 163 -13.27 3.79 17.97
CA LEU A 163 -12.80 5.15 18.21
C LEU A 163 -11.45 5.41 17.54
N HIS A 164 -10.53 4.44 17.63
CA HIS A 164 -9.25 4.52 16.94
C HIS A 164 -9.42 4.62 15.42
N ALA A 165 -10.27 3.78 14.82
CA ALA A 165 -10.55 3.82 13.39
C ALA A 165 -11.13 5.17 12.97
N GLN A 166 -12.11 5.71 13.72
CA GLN A 166 -12.69 7.03 13.46
C GLN A 166 -11.64 8.14 13.52
N ASN A 167 -10.74 8.11 14.51
CA ASN A 167 -9.65 9.06 14.65
C ASN A 167 -8.66 8.98 13.49
N VAL A 168 -8.30 7.77 13.06
CA VAL A 168 -7.49 7.55 11.86
C VAL A 168 -8.20 8.14 10.65
N PHE A 169 -9.45 7.77 10.37
CA PHE A 169 -10.21 8.32 9.23
C PHE A 169 -10.33 9.84 9.24
N LYS A 170 -10.50 10.46 10.41
CA LYS A 170 -10.53 11.92 10.55
C LYS A 170 -9.18 12.54 10.19
N ALA A 171 -8.08 11.97 10.67
CA ALA A 171 -6.73 12.41 10.32
C ALA A 171 -6.44 12.26 8.82
N LEU A 172 -6.90 11.16 8.21
CA LEU A 172 -6.71 10.91 6.78
C LEU A 172 -7.48 11.93 5.92
N ARG A 173 -8.73 12.22 6.27
CA ARG A 173 -9.52 13.26 5.59
C ARG A 173 -8.87 14.63 5.67
N GLN A 174 -8.29 14.97 6.83
CA GLN A 174 -7.57 16.23 6.97
C GLN A 174 -6.34 16.28 6.03
N LEU A 175 -5.56 15.21 5.96
CA LEU A 175 -4.39 15.15 5.08
C LEU A 175 -4.74 15.23 3.60
N VAL A 176 -5.87 14.63 3.20
CA VAL A 176 -6.36 14.76 1.82
C VAL A 176 -6.77 16.21 1.53
N LYS A 177 -7.44 16.86 2.48
CA LYS A 177 -7.83 18.27 2.36
C LYS A 177 -6.63 19.20 2.29
N ASP A 178 -5.61 18.97 3.13
CA ASP A 178 -4.39 19.78 3.13
C ASP A 178 -3.67 19.70 1.77
N ARG A 179 -3.75 18.55 1.07
CA ARG A 179 -3.20 18.39 -0.30
C ARG A 179 -4.06 18.99 -1.41
N SER A 180 -5.38 19.04 -1.26
CA SER A 180 -6.23 19.60 -2.31
C SER A 180 -6.08 21.13 -2.41
N ILE A 181 -5.59 21.77 -1.36
CA ILE A 181 -5.32 23.21 -1.33
C ILE A 181 -4.11 23.54 -2.23
N ASP A 182 -3.09 22.69 -2.29
CA ASP A 182 -1.89 22.91 -3.11
C ASP A 182 -2.13 22.83 -4.64
N GLN A 183 -3.27 22.27 -5.08
CA GLN A 183 -3.59 22.14 -6.51
C GLN A 183 -4.30 23.37 -7.10
N HIS A 184 -4.77 24.32 -6.29
CA HIS A 184 -5.52 25.49 -6.79
C HIS A 184 -4.72 26.79 -6.91
N ASP A 185 -3.46 26.83 -6.47
CA ASP A 185 -2.65 28.07 -6.50
C ASP A 185 -1.68 28.16 -7.71
N SER A 186 -1.80 27.28 -8.71
CA SER A 186 -0.99 27.33 -9.94
C SER A 186 -1.66 28.00 -11.15
N GLU A 187 -2.88 28.54 -11.01
CA GLU A 187 -3.57 29.29 -12.08
C GLU A 187 -3.74 30.78 -11.75
N LEU A 188 -2.65 31.48 -11.41
CA LEU A 188 -2.59 32.94 -11.53
C LEU A 188 -1.27 33.33 -12.19
N GLY A 189 -1.28 33.25 -13.52
CA GLY A 189 -0.21 33.70 -14.40
C GLY A 189 -0.68 33.84 -15.86
N SER A 190 -1.94 34.20 -16.08
CA SER A 190 -2.48 34.54 -17.40
C SER A 190 -2.36 36.04 -17.64
N ASP A 191 -1.13 36.55 -17.73
CA ASP A 191 -0.85 37.95 -18.07
C ASP A 191 -0.11 38.09 -19.41
N GLY A 192 -0.32 37.13 -20.32
CA GLY A 192 0.34 37.08 -21.64
C GLY A 192 -0.60 37.30 -22.85
N SER A 193 -1.91 37.45 -22.63
CA SER A 193 -2.88 37.51 -23.75
C SER A 193 -3.12 38.93 -24.28
N ALA A 194 -2.77 39.98 -23.53
CA ALA A 194 -3.03 41.36 -23.94
C ALA A 194 -1.96 41.91 -24.92
N GLU A 195 -0.71 41.46 -24.83
CA GLU A 195 0.37 41.94 -25.71
C GLU A 195 0.31 41.33 -27.12
N LEU A 196 -0.22 40.11 -27.26
CA LEU A 196 -0.29 39.44 -28.57
C LEU A 196 -1.43 40.00 -29.44
N GLU A 197 -2.56 40.42 -28.84
CA GLU A 197 -3.65 41.05 -29.60
C GLU A 197 -3.30 42.46 -30.10
N ALA A 198 -2.50 43.23 -29.34
CA ALA A 198 -2.01 44.53 -29.79
C ALA A 198 -1.06 44.42 -31.00
N ALA A 199 -0.22 43.37 -31.02
CA ALA A 199 0.71 43.12 -32.13
C ALA A 199 0.01 42.63 -33.42
N VAL A 200 -1.10 41.89 -33.29
CA VAL A 200 -1.89 41.42 -34.44
C VAL A 200 -2.72 42.56 -35.02
N GLN A 201 -3.21 43.49 -34.20
CA GLN A 201 -4.01 44.62 -34.69
C GLN A 201 -3.18 45.67 -35.45
N MET A 202 -1.90 45.85 -35.11
CA MET A 202 -1.01 46.76 -35.85
C MET A 202 -0.61 46.27 -37.25
N ARG A 203 -0.56 44.95 -37.48
CA ARG A 203 -0.27 44.39 -38.82
C ARG A 203 -1.44 44.40 -39.80
N ARG A 204 -2.65 44.73 -39.32
CA ARG A 204 -3.87 44.71 -40.13
C ARG A 204 -4.20 46.07 -40.76
N ASN A 205 -3.48 47.12 -40.37
CA ASN A 205 -3.70 48.51 -40.81
C ASN A 205 -2.51 49.09 -41.62
N GLN A 206 -1.60 48.25 -42.12
CA GLN A 206 -0.64 48.59 -43.18
C GLN A 206 -0.98 47.79 -44.43
#